data_AF-A0A504YJ30-F1
#
_entry.id   AF-A0A504YJ30-F1
#
_cell.length_a   1.000
_cell.length_b   1.000
_cell.length_c   1.000
_cell.angle_alpha   90.00
_cell.angle_beta   90.00
_cell.angle_gamma   90.00
#
_symmetry.space_group_name_H-M   'P 1'
#
loop_
_entity.id
_entity.type
_entity.pdbx_description
1 polymer ?
#
loop_
_entity_poly.entity_id
_entity_poly.type
_entity_poly.pdbx_seq_one_letter_code
_entity_poly.pdbx_strand_id
1 'polypeptide(L)'
;MPDGSELRADMPYPWGPETLLWIEQLPMPGTTGPGGRAPATGPSVGRNAVARLGRVALRCQNGQYLHPDGSFTDTLDDLALFALELRPGNPRSFAFRDGTGAYLTTTGPGTAKIKVNSTAPGKEELFLIERAVLQVGVLAHNGKYASVKQGEPKTARTKPRQ
;
A
#
# COMPACT_ATOMS: atom_id res chain seq x y z
N MET A 1 -9.48 -5.72 -15.75
CA MET A 1 -8.62 -5.21 -14.67
C MET A 1 -9.09 -5.86 -13.38
N PRO A 2 -8.20 -6.27 -12.47
CA PRO A 2 -8.62 -6.68 -11.13
C PRO A 2 -9.48 -5.55 -10.54
N ASP A 3 -10.56 -5.91 -9.86
CA ASP A 3 -11.58 -4.99 -9.35
C ASP A 3 -11.10 -4.11 -8.18
N GLY A 4 -9.82 -4.24 -7.79
CA GLY A 4 -9.22 -3.49 -6.69
C GLY A 4 -9.69 -3.95 -5.31
N SER A 5 -10.39 -5.08 -5.24
CA SER A 5 -10.95 -5.61 -3.98
C SER A 5 -9.91 -6.27 -3.07
N GLU A 6 -8.75 -6.65 -3.62
CA GLU A 6 -7.67 -7.33 -2.92
C GLU A 6 -6.30 -6.71 -3.22
N LEU A 7 -5.36 -6.86 -2.28
CA LEU A 7 -3.96 -6.50 -2.50
C LEU A 7 -3.24 -7.61 -3.26
N ARG A 8 -2.62 -7.24 -4.39
CA ARG A 8 -1.94 -8.17 -5.31
C ARG A 8 -0.47 -7.80 -5.48
N ALA A 9 0.40 -8.80 -5.40
CA ALA A 9 1.85 -8.72 -5.57
C ALA A 9 2.29 -9.44 -6.87
N ASP A 10 1.53 -9.25 -7.95
CA ASP A 10 1.76 -9.86 -9.28
C ASP A 10 2.08 -8.81 -10.37
N MET A 11 2.10 -7.53 -10.01
CA MET A 11 2.41 -6.45 -10.95
C MET A 11 3.92 -6.33 -11.17
N PRO A 12 4.38 -6.30 -12.44
CA PRO A 12 5.81 -6.21 -12.74
C PRO A 12 6.42 -4.84 -12.43
N TYR A 13 5.59 -3.79 -12.35
CA TYR A 13 6.02 -2.41 -12.08
C TYR A 13 4.94 -1.66 -11.27
N PRO A 14 5.33 -0.71 -10.39
CA PRO A 14 4.39 0.11 -9.63
C PRO A 14 3.84 1.24 -10.51
N TRP A 15 2.90 0.92 -11.40
CA TRP A 15 2.28 1.87 -12.32
C TRP A 15 0.77 1.96 -12.11
N GLY A 16 0.24 3.18 -12.09
CA GLY A 16 -1.17 3.42 -11.85
C GLY A 16 -1.45 3.69 -10.36
N PRO A 17 -2.61 4.29 -10.07
CA PRO A 17 -2.90 4.72 -8.71
C PRO A 17 -3.27 3.54 -7.79
N GLU A 18 -3.57 2.36 -8.32
CA GLU A 18 -3.75 1.10 -7.58
C GLU A 18 -2.48 0.58 -6.92
N THR A 19 -1.29 1.03 -7.35
CA THR A 19 -0.01 0.63 -6.75
C THR A 19 0.41 1.52 -5.59
N LEU A 20 -0.39 2.56 -5.28
CA LEU A 20 -0.13 3.49 -4.18
C LEU A 20 -0.75 2.97 -2.89
N LEU A 21 0.10 2.83 -1.88
CA LEU A 21 -0.29 2.48 -0.51
C LEU A 21 0.24 3.52 0.46
N TRP A 22 -0.57 3.81 1.48
CA TRP A 22 -0.20 4.65 2.61
C TRP A 22 0.00 3.74 3.82
N ILE A 23 1.12 3.93 4.50
CA ILE A 23 1.35 3.36 5.82
C ILE A 23 0.84 4.40 6.82
N GLU A 24 -0.38 4.19 7.31
CA GLU A 24 -1.08 5.14 8.17
C GLU A 24 -0.91 4.75 9.63
N GLN A 25 -0.40 5.66 10.47
CA GLN A 25 -0.36 5.47 11.91
C GLN A 25 -1.62 6.06 12.53
N LEU A 26 -2.18 5.35 13.51
CA LEU A 26 -3.34 5.86 14.26
C LEU A 26 -2.96 7.14 15.05
N PRO A 27 -3.87 8.13 15.10
CA PRO A 27 -3.64 9.34 15.89
C PRO A 27 -3.56 8.99 17.38
N MET A 28 -2.58 9.57 18.08
CA MET A 28 -2.48 9.38 19.53
C MET A 28 -3.56 10.20 20.26
N PRO A 29 -4.31 9.59 21.21
CA PRO A 29 -5.24 10.33 22.04
C PRO A 29 -4.49 11.41 22.84
N GLY A 30 -4.91 12.67 22.69
CA GLY A 30 -4.33 13.80 23.43
C GLY A 30 -3.22 14.58 22.71
N THR A 31 -2.81 14.18 21.49
CA THR A 31 -1.90 15.01 20.68
C THR A 31 -2.71 15.95 19.79
N THR A 32 -3.04 17.13 20.29
CA THR A 32 -3.62 18.21 19.48
C THR A 32 -2.55 18.85 18.59
N GLY A 33 -2.32 18.29 17.40
CA GLY A 33 -1.57 18.90 16.29
C GLY A 33 -0.12 19.34 16.59
N PRO A 34 0.60 19.84 15.57
CA PRO A 34 1.92 20.42 15.75
C PRO A 34 1.77 21.82 16.37
N GLY A 35 1.60 21.89 17.69
CA GLY A 35 1.52 23.16 18.43
C GLY A 35 0.71 23.12 19.73
N GLY A 36 -0.08 22.07 19.99
CA GLY A 36 -0.84 21.95 21.23
C GLY A 36 -0.04 21.28 22.34
N ARG A 37 0.22 22.01 23.43
CA ARG A 37 0.80 21.45 24.66
C ARG A 37 -0.18 20.45 25.27
N ALA A 38 0.24 19.20 25.41
CA ALA A 38 -0.57 18.17 26.06
C ALA A 38 -0.94 18.61 27.51
N PRO A 39 -2.17 18.37 27.97
CA PRO A 39 -2.56 18.66 29.35
C PRO A 39 -1.71 17.85 30.33
N ALA A 40 -1.25 18.50 31.41
CA ALA A 40 -0.36 17.92 32.42
C ALA A 40 -0.98 16.74 33.21
N THR A 41 -2.28 16.48 33.01
CA THR A 41 -3.07 15.42 33.63
C THR A 41 -3.80 14.57 32.58
N GLY A 42 -3.15 14.29 31.44
CA GLY A 42 -3.68 13.37 30.45
C GLY A 42 -3.86 11.95 31.02
N PRO A 43 -4.86 11.19 30.58
CA PRO A 43 -5.05 9.81 31.02
C PRO A 43 -3.77 9.02 30.73
N SER A 44 -3.29 8.26 31.72
CA SER A 44 -2.18 7.33 31.49
C SER A 44 -2.57 6.39 30.36
N VAL A 45 -1.94 6.53 29.20
CA VAL A 45 -2.22 5.67 28.05
C VAL A 45 -1.87 4.25 28.48
N GLY A 46 -2.89 3.43 28.70
CA GLY A 46 -2.71 2.06 29.16
C GLY A 46 -1.85 1.27 28.18
N ARG A 47 -1.15 0.24 28.67
CA ARG A 47 -0.22 -0.58 27.86
C ARG A 47 -0.85 -1.10 26.55
N ASN A 48 -2.14 -1.44 26.58
CA ASN A 48 -2.89 -1.87 25.39
C ASN A 48 -3.08 -0.75 24.36
N ALA A 49 -3.35 0.48 24.82
CA ALA A 49 -3.46 1.63 23.93
C ALA A 49 -2.10 1.96 23.30
N VAL A 50 -1.00 1.91 24.07
CA VAL A 50 0.35 2.08 23.51
C VAL A 50 0.67 0.99 22.47
N ALA A 51 0.37 -0.27 22.77
CA ALA A 51 0.60 -1.38 21.86
C ALA A 51 -0.21 -1.25 20.55
N ARG A 52 -1.43 -0.73 20.62
CA ARG A 52 -2.28 -0.44 19.46
C ARG A 52 -1.78 0.76 18.65
N LEU A 53 -1.37 1.83 19.31
CA LEU A 53 -0.89 3.07 18.66
C LEU A 53 0.49 2.91 18.00
N GLY A 54 1.25 1.89 18.38
CA GLY A 54 2.51 1.52 17.71
C GLY A 54 2.32 0.72 16.41
N ARG A 55 1.08 0.41 16.02
CA ARG A 55 0.76 -0.32 14.80
C ARG A 55 0.37 0.64 13.67
N VAL A 56 0.44 0.11 12.45
CA VAL A 56 0.11 0.84 11.21
C VAL A 56 -0.99 0.12 10.44
N ALA A 57 -1.79 0.88 9.72
CA ALA A 57 -2.72 0.37 8.73
C ALA A 57 -2.13 0.53 7.33
N LEU A 58 -2.44 -0.42 6.44
CA LEU A 58 -2.15 -0.30 5.01
C LEU A 58 -3.40 0.19 4.29
N ARG A 59 -3.36 1.44 3.84
CA ARG A 59 -4.48 2.09 3.17
C ARG A 59 -4.21 2.22 1.68
N CYS A 60 -5.18 1.92 0.83
CA CYS A 60 -5.08 2.10 -0.63
C CYS A 60 -5.72 3.42 -1.10
N GLN A 61 -5.64 3.68 -2.41
CA GLN A 61 -6.00 4.97 -3.02
C GLN A 61 -7.44 5.44 -2.75
N ASN A 62 -8.38 4.51 -2.59
CA ASN A 62 -9.80 4.82 -2.39
C ASN A 62 -10.14 5.04 -0.91
N GLY A 63 -9.14 4.98 -0.02
CA GLY A 63 -9.32 5.15 1.42
C GLY A 63 -9.55 3.88 2.21
N GLN A 64 -9.64 2.72 1.55
CA GLN A 64 -9.86 1.44 2.21
C GLN A 64 -8.59 0.87 2.84
N TYR A 65 -8.76 0.03 3.85
CA TYR A 65 -7.70 -0.59 4.63
C TYR A 65 -7.59 -2.08 4.35
N LEU A 66 -6.37 -2.60 4.28
CA LEU A 66 -6.11 -4.02 4.08
C LEU A 66 -6.52 -4.81 5.33
N HIS A 67 -7.42 -5.77 5.14
CA HIS A 67 -7.83 -6.72 6.16
C HIS A 67 -6.98 -8.00 6.08
N PRO A 68 -6.79 -8.74 7.20
CA PRO A 68 -5.97 -9.96 7.22
C PRO A 68 -6.33 -11.06 6.23
N ASP A 69 -7.58 -11.12 5.77
CA ASP A 69 -8.02 -12.09 4.75
C ASP A 69 -7.56 -11.75 3.33
N GLY A 70 -7.03 -10.53 3.12
CA GLY A 70 -6.56 -10.01 1.84
C GLY A 70 -7.53 -9.03 1.16
N SER A 71 -8.72 -8.82 1.74
CA SER A 71 -9.70 -7.88 1.24
C SER A 71 -9.43 -6.44 1.69
N PHE A 72 -10.02 -5.47 0.99
CA PHE A 72 -10.07 -4.07 1.42
C PHE A 72 -11.40 -3.73 2.10
N THR A 73 -11.33 -3.03 3.24
CA THR A 73 -12.50 -2.60 4.02
C THR A 73 -12.52 -1.08 4.23
N ASP A 74 -13.71 -0.48 4.26
CA ASP A 74 -13.89 0.94 4.54
C ASP A 74 -13.68 1.29 6.02
N THR A 75 -13.79 0.30 6.91
CA THR A 75 -13.71 0.52 8.36
C THR A 75 -12.35 0.09 8.90
N LEU A 76 -11.65 1.02 9.55
CA LEU A 76 -10.42 0.71 10.28
C LEU A 76 -10.75 0.04 11.61
N ASP A 77 -10.57 -1.27 11.67
CA ASP A 77 -10.67 -2.08 12.88
C ASP A 77 -9.29 -2.54 13.39
N ASP A 78 -9.27 -3.24 14.51
CA ASP A 78 -8.03 -3.73 15.11
C ASP A 78 -7.39 -4.89 14.33
N LEU A 79 -8.14 -5.55 13.44
CA LEU A 79 -7.62 -6.62 12.59
C LEU A 79 -6.82 -6.05 11.42
N ALA A 80 -7.19 -4.88 10.91
CA ALA A 80 -6.48 -4.14 9.87
C ALA A 80 -5.20 -3.41 10.37
N LEU A 81 -4.74 -3.70 11.59
CA LEU A 81 -3.55 -3.09 12.20
C LEU A 81 -2.37 -4.06 12.28
N PHE A 82 -1.26 -3.66 11.66
CA PHE A 82 -0.04 -4.45 11.58
C PHE A 82 1.09 -3.82 12.38
N ALA A 83 1.88 -4.63 13.07
CA ALA A 83 3.21 -4.23 13.49
C ALA A 83 4.14 -4.28 12.28
N LEU A 84 4.89 -3.19 12.07
CA LEU A 84 5.89 -3.10 11.01
C LEU A 84 7.25 -3.51 11.56
N GLU A 85 7.74 -4.68 11.15
CA GLU A 85 9.01 -5.22 11.62
C GLU A 85 10.12 -5.00 10.59
N LEU A 86 11.19 -4.34 10.99
CA LEU A 86 12.40 -4.21 10.20
C LEU A 86 13.19 -5.52 10.18
N ARG A 87 13.48 -6.02 8.99
CA ARG A 87 14.47 -7.09 8.78
C ARG A 87 15.77 -6.51 8.22
N PRO A 88 16.86 -6.48 9.03
CA PRO A 88 18.14 -5.94 8.57
C PRO A 88 18.70 -6.82 7.44
N GLY A 89 19.35 -6.20 6.47
CA GLY A 89 19.88 -6.86 5.28
C GLY A 89 20.16 -5.86 4.15
N ASN A 90 20.65 -6.36 3.01
CA ASN A 90 20.79 -5.59 1.78
C ASN A 90 20.19 -6.40 0.60
N PRO A 91 19.03 -6.00 0.06
CA PRO A 91 18.24 -4.84 0.44
C PRO A 91 17.60 -5.00 1.82
N ARG A 92 17.24 -3.87 2.43
CA ARG A 92 16.47 -3.83 3.68
C ARG A 92 15.02 -4.21 3.38
N SER A 93 14.48 -5.15 4.14
CA SER A 93 13.11 -5.61 3.98
C SER A 93 12.27 -5.41 5.24
N PHE A 94 10.96 -5.50 5.07
CA PHE A 94 9.98 -5.31 6.12
C PHE A 94 9.00 -6.48 6.14
N ALA A 95 8.49 -6.80 7.32
CA ALA A 95 7.41 -7.76 7.50
C ALA A 95 6.25 -7.09 8.24
N PHE A 96 5.02 -7.44 7.86
CA PHE A 96 3.80 -6.95 8.50
C PHE A 96 3.20 -8.06 9.35
N ARG A 97 3.07 -7.82 10.65
CA ARG A 97 2.58 -8.80 11.62
C ARG A 97 1.25 -8.38 12.22
N ASP A 98 0.25 -9.24 12.16
CA ASP A 98 -1.10 -8.94 12.65
C ASP A 98 -1.21 -8.93 14.20
N GLY A 99 -2.43 -8.85 14.72
CA GLY A 99 -2.71 -8.93 16.16
C GLY A 99 -2.47 -10.32 16.76
N THR A 100 -2.57 -11.39 15.97
CA THR A 100 -2.39 -12.77 16.42
C THR A 100 -0.91 -13.20 16.44
N GLY A 101 -0.07 -12.41 15.78
CA GLY A 101 1.35 -12.65 15.65
C GLY A 101 1.74 -13.37 14.37
N ALA A 102 0.82 -13.54 13.42
CA ALA A 102 1.05 -14.08 12.10
C ALA A 102 1.48 -12.99 11.11
N TYR A 103 2.16 -13.38 10.03
CA TYR A 103 2.71 -12.45 9.05
C TYR A 103 1.90 -12.40 7.75
N LEU A 104 1.87 -11.21 7.15
CA LEU A 104 1.41 -11.00 5.78
C LEU A 104 2.34 -11.73 4.83
N THR A 105 1.77 -12.53 3.94
CA THR A 105 2.49 -13.27 2.90
C THR A 105 1.82 -13.03 1.56
N THR A 106 2.53 -13.33 0.48
CA THR A 106 1.91 -13.55 -0.83
C THR A 106 1.49 -15.01 -0.96
N THR A 107 0.31 -15.27 -1.53
CA THR A 107 -0.20 -16.63 -1.79
C THR A 107 -0.77 -16.77 -3.20
N GLY A 108 -0.73 -17.99 -3.73
CA GLY A 108 -1.34 -18.33 -5.01
C GLY A 108 -0.86 -17.42 -6.15
N PRO A 109 -1.75 -16.79 -6.92
CA PRO A 109 -1.38 -15.90 -8.04
C PRO A 109 -0.88 -14.51 -7.60
N GLY A 110 -0.55 -14.32 -6.31
CA GLY A 110 0.01 -13.06 -5.79
C GLY A 110 -0.89 -12.32 -4.79
N THR A 111 -2.01 -12.88 -4.33
CA THR A 111 -2.85 -12.22 -3.30
C THR A 111 -2.09 -12.13 -1.98
N ALA A 112 -2.01 -10.94 -1.41
CA ALA A 112 -1.38 -10.66 -0.12
C ALA A 112 -2.40 -10.81 1.02
N LYS A 113 -2.14 -11.72 1.95
CA LYS A 113 -3.00 -11.98 3.12
C LYS A 113 -2.21 -12.60 4.27
N ILE A 114 -2.80 -12.62 5.47
CA ILE A 114 -2.19 -13.27 6.63
C ILE A 114 -2.20 -14.79 6.45
N LYS A 115 -1.04 -15.41 6.68
CA LYS A 115 -0.91 -16.87 6.76
C LYS A 115 -0.97 -17.32 8.20
N VAL A 116 -2.06 -18.01 8.54
CA VAL A 116 -2.28 -18.62 9.85
C VAL A 116 -1.09 -19.53 10.19
N ASN A 117 -0.60 -19.44 11.43
CA ASN A 117 0.55 -20.17 11.97
C ASN A 117 1.93 -19.82 11.40
N SER A 118 2.06 -18.78 10.57
CA SER A 118 3.38 -18.23 10.22
C SER A 118 3.87 -17.32 11.33
N THR A 119 4.57 -17.85 12.33
CA THR A 119 5.04 -17.08 13.51
C THR A 119 6.47 -16.56 13.37
N ALA A 120 7.15 -16.86 12.25
CA ALA A 120 8.45 -16.33 11.90
C ALA A 120 8.45 -15.98 10.40
N PRO A 121 8.89 -14.79 10.00
CA PRO A 121 8.82 -14.36 8.60
C PRO A 121 9.89 -15.09 7.77
N GLY A 122 9.45 -15.78 6.72
CA GLY A 122 10.29 -16.34 5.67
C GLY A 122 10.35 -15.41 4.47
N LYS A 123 10.83 -15.92 3.32
CA LYS A 123 11.04 -15.11 2.11
C LYS A 123 9.75 -14.46 1.57
N GLU A 124 8.63 -15.18 1.64
CA GLU A 124 7.32 -14.74 1.10
C GLU A 124 6.62 -13.71 2.00
N GLU A 125 7.13 -13.52 3.22
CA GLU A 125 6.66 -12.54 4.20
C GLU A 125 7.51 -11.25 4.21
N LEU A 126 8.51 -11.14 3.33
CA LEU A 126 9.39 -9.97 3.23
C LEU A 126 9.01 -9.06 2.07
N PHE A 127 8.81 -7.79 2.38
CA PHE A 127 8.44 -6.76 1.42
C PHE A 127 9.50 -5.66 1.38
N LEU A 128 9.71 -5.11 0.18
CA LEU A 128 10.43 -3.85 0.01
C LEU A 128 9.43 -2.71 0.11
N ILE A 129 9.84 -1.63 0.76
CA ILE A 129 9.07 -0.38 0.81
C ILE A 129 9.88 0.67 0.08
N GLU A 130 9.33 1.14 -1.03
CA GLU A 130 9.94 2.18 -1.86
C GLU A 130 9.11 3.45 -1.79
N ARG A 131 9.77 4.59 -2.02
CA ARG A 131 9.08 5.88 -2.09
C ARG A 131 8.28 5.92 -3.39
N ALA A 132 6.98 6.17 -3.27
CA ALA A 132 6.13 6.42 -4.44
C ALA A 132 6.66 7.64 -5.23
N VAL A 133 6.77 7.46 -6.54
CA VAL A 133 7.20 8.51 -7.48
C VAL A 133 5.96 9.19 -8.08
N LEU A 134 6.08 10.47 -8.37
CA LEU A 134 5.01 11.24 -9.03
C LEU A 134 4.79 10.71 -10.45
N GLN A 135 3.58 10.25 -10.73
CA GLN A 135 3.12 9.87 -12.07
C GLN A 135 2.19 10.96 -12.60
N VAL A 136 2.43 11.43 -13.83
CA VAL A 136 1.68 12.53 -14.44
C VAL A 136 1.13 12.15 -15.81
N GLY A 137 -0.11 12.57 -16.08
CA GLY A 137 -0.67 12.60 -17.42
C GLY A 137 -0.47 13.99 -18.04
N VAL A 138 0.08 14.05 -19.25
CA VAL A 138 0.31 15.33 -19.94
C VAL A 138 -0.78 15.53 -20.99
N LEU A 139 -1.63 16.54 -20.80
CA LEU A 139 -2.68 16.92 -21.74
C LEU A 139 -2.16 17.98 -22.71
N ALA A 140 -2.16 17.68 -24.01
CA ALA A 140 -1.78 18.64 -25.03
C ALA A 140 -2.91 19.65 -25.32
N HIS A 141 -2.59 20.78 -25.94
CA HIS A 141 -3.55 21.83 -26.32
C HIS A 141 -4.71 21.34 -27.21
N ASN A 142 -4.53 20.21 -27.90
CA ASN A 142 -5.53 19.57 -28.75
C ASN A 142 -6.51 18.67 -27.96
N GLY A 143 -6.46 18.70 -26.64
CA GLY A 143 -7.33 17.89 -25.76
C GLY A 143 -6.97 16.41 -25.69
N LYS A 144 -5.80 15.99 -26.18
CA LYS A 144 -5.34 14.59 -26.16
C LYS A 144 -4.19 14.40 -25.17
N TYR A 145 -4.19 13.27 -24.47
CA TYR A 145 -3.07 12.88 -23.61
C TYR A 145 -1.87 12.42 -24.44
N ALA A 146 -0.67 12.85 -24.04
CA ALA A 146 0.58 12.32 -24.60
C ALA A 146 0.70 10.81 -24.32
N SER A 147 1.19 10.05 -25.30
CA SER A 147 1.36 8.61 -25.18
C SER A 147 2.61 8.15 -25.91
N VAL A 148 3.31 7.17 -25.34
CA VAL A 148 4.45 6.47 -25.97
C VAL A 148 4.02 5.33 -26.89
N LYS A 149 2.70 5.05 -26.97
CA LYS A 149 2.16 4.11 -27.97
C LYS A 149 2.34 4.75 -29.35
N GLN A 150 3.38 4.33 -30.07
CA GLN A 150 3.61 4.76 -31.44
C GLN A 150 2.42 4.34 -32.30
N GLY A 151 1.65 5.30 -32.81
CA GLY A 151 0.96 5.07 -34.06
C GLY A 151 2.03 5.10 -35.15
N GLU A 152 2.27 3.98 -35.83
CA GLU A 152 3.08 4.01 -37.04
C GLU A 152 2.53 5.12 -37.96
N PRO A 153 3.37 5.97 -38.56
CA PRO A 153 2.91 6.91 -39.57
C PRO A 153 2.36 6.09 -40.73
N LYS A 154 1.03 6.13 -40.93
CA LYS A 154 0.40 5.68 -42.19
C LYS A 154 0.85 6.62 -43.30
N THR A 155 2.04 6.36 -43.86
CA THR A 155 2.45 6.94 -45.12
C THR A 155 1.49 6.43 -46.19
N ALA A 156 0.52 7.25 -46.56
CA ALA A 156 -0.35 7.00 -47.71
C ALA A 156 0.51 7.01 -48.97
N ARG A 157 1.04 5.85 -49.36
CA ARG A 157 1.59 5.63 -50.69
C ARG A 157 0.43 5.64 -51.67
N THR A 158 0.15 6.80 -52.26
CA THR A 158 -0.63 6.92 -53.49
C THR A 158 0.06 6.06 -54.55
N LYS A 159 -0.60 4.99 -55.01
CA LYS A 159 -0.17 4.28 -56.21
C LYS A 159 -0.35 5.21 -57.41
N PRO A 160 0.64 5.41 -58.30
CA PRO A 160 0.37 6.01 -59.59
C PRO A 160 -0.52 5.05 -60.40
N ARG A 161 -1.59 5.58 -60.98
CA ARG A 161 -2.31 4.90 -62.08
C ARG A 161 -1.42 4.99 -63.30
N GLN A 162 -1.06 3.84 -63.87
CA GLN A 162 -1.03 3.57 -65.30
C GLN A 162 -1.00 2.06 -65.52
#